data_AF-A0A0L6JWJ2-F1
#
_entry.id   AF-A0A0L6JWJ2-F1
#
_cell.length_a   1.000
_cell.length_b   1.000
_cell.length_c   1.000
_cell.angle_alpha   90.00
_cell.angle_beta   90.00
_cell.angle_gamma   90.00
#
_symmetry.space_group_name_H-M   'P 1'
#
loop_
_entity.id
_entity.type
_entity.pdbx_description
1 polymer ?
#
loop_
_entity_poly.entity_id
_entity_poly.type
_entity_poly.pdbx_seq_one_letter_code
_entity_poly.pdbx_strand_id
1 'polypeptide(L)'
;MKNQFGKESRLLIKSKALNGKTYLEDSYFTAPFKITKPFYEDNFEIMSIMVMSASAGVMEGDIYKINVELGMESKVRLEGQSYQKIHRMKNGHALQYNRFSLEKGSLLDYSPRPTIPFKDSRFYSTTECRMAEGSAFLYSEVLAGVE
;
A
#
# COMPACT_ATOMS: atom_id res chain seq x y z
N MET A 1 -15.28 21.43 -12.98
CA MET A 1 -16.21 20.56 -12.24
C MET A 1 -15.47 20.02 -11.03
N LYS A 2 -15.95 20.28 -9.80
CA LYS A 2 -15.43 19.62 -8.59
C LYS A 2 -15.81 18.14 -8.69
N ASN A 3 -14.85 17.23 -8.56
CA ASN A 3 -15.15 15.81 -8.46
C ASN A 3 -16.02 15.58 -7.19
N GLN A 4 -17.30 15.26 -7.36
CA GLN A 4 -18.22 14.91 -6.27
C GLN A 4 -17.83 13.59 -5.56
N PHE A 5 -16.88 12.83 -6.14
CA PHE A 5 -16.37 11.56 -5.65
C PHE A 5 -14.93 11.60 -5.15
N GLY A 6 -14.28 12.78 -5.13
CA GLY A 6 -12.91 12.96 -4.63
C GLY A 6 -12.86 12.76 -3.11
N LYS A 7 -13.00 11.50 -2.69
CA LYS A 7 -12.99 11.08 -1.30
C LYS A 7 -11.63 10.49 -1.01
N GLU A 8 -11.03 10.94 0.08
CA GLU A 8 -9.78 10.37 0.56
C GLU A 8 -9.99 8.90 0.92
N SER A 9 -9.27 8.02 0.24
CA SER A 9 -9.23 6.58 0.53
C SER A 9 -8.05 6.29 1.43
N ARG A 10 -8.28 5.54 2.50
CA ARG A 10 -7.27 5.24 3.53
C ARG A 10 -7.07 3.74 3.62
N LEU A 11 -5.84 3.32 3.81
CA LEU A 11 -5.43 2.00 4.26
C LEU A 11 -4.47 2.20 5.43
N LEU A 12 -4.75 1.56 6.55
CA LEU A 12 -3.90 1.48 7.73
C LEU A 12 -3.70 0.01 8.07
N ILE A 13 -2.45 -0.38 8.27
CA ILE A 13 -2.07 -1.70 8.76
C ILE A 13 -1.09 -1.50 9.91
N LYS A 14 -1.37 -2.10 11.06
CA LYS A 14 -0.45 -2.15 12.20
C LYS A 14 -0.12 -3.58 12.55
N SER A 15 1.15 -3.89 12.78
CA SER A 15 1.59 -5.22 13.19
C SER A 15 2.42 -5.19 14.47
N LYS A 16 2.40 -6.30 15.18
CA LYS A 16 3.25 -6.55 16.35
C LYS A 16 3.81 -7.95 16.33
N ALA A 17 5.00 -8.13 16.91
CA ALA A 17 5.56 -9.46 17.15
C ALA A 17 5.21 -9.95 18.57
N LEU A 18 4.90 -11.23 18.70
CA LEU A 18 4.75 -11.93 19.97
C LEU A 18 5.40 -13.31 19.84
N ASN A 19 6.36 -13.61 20.72
CA ASN A 19 7.10 -14.89 20.73
C ASN A 19 7.70 -15.24 19.36
N GLY A 20 8.30 -14.26 18.68
CA GLY A 20 8.92 -14.44 17.36
C GLY A 20 7.95 -14.52 16.18
N LYS A 21 6.63 -14.41 16.41
CA LYS A 21 5.60 -14.43 15.37
C LYS A 21 4.93 -13.07 15.21
N THR A 22 4.76 -12.64 13.96
CA THR A 22 4.09 -11.38 13.63
C THR A 22 2.57 -11.55 13.60
N TYR A 23 1.83 -10.57 14.10
CA TYR A 23 0.36 -10.54 14.08
C TYR A 23 -0.15 -9.19 13.61
N LEU A 24 -1.32 -9.19 12.96
CA LEU A 24 -2.07 -7.98 12.65
C LEU A 24 -2.66 -7.44 13.96
N GLU A 25 -2.20 -6.27 14.38
CA GLU A 25 -2.68 -5.59 15.58
C GLU A 25 -3.93 -4.77 15.29
N ASP A 26 -3.90 -4.00 14.20
CA ASP A 26 -5.01 -3.16 13.77
C ASP A 26 -5.03 -3.05 12.25
N SER A 27 -6.21 -2.88 11.68
CA SER A 27 -6.37 -2.54 10.28
C SER A 27 -7.60 -1.68 10.08
N TYR A 28 -7.45 -0.63 9.31
CA TYR A 28 -8.56 0.23 8.90
C TYR A 28 -8.45 0.53 7.42
N PHE A 29 -9.57 0.49 6.71
CA PHE A 29 -9.58 0.88 5.31
C PHE A 29 -10.92 1.46 4.89
N THR A 30 -10.88 2.30 3.87
CA THR A 30 -12.06 2.80 3.15
C THR A 30 -12.01 2.36 1.70
N ALA A 31 -13.16 2.37 1.04
CA ALA A 31 -13.23 2.10 -0.39
C ALA A 31 -12.24 3.00 -1.17
N PRO A 32 -11.52 2.45 -2.17
CA PRO A 32 -11.73 1.12 -2.76
C PRO A 32 -10.88 0.00 -2.13
N PHE A 33 -10.09 0.29 -1.10
CA PHE A 33 -9.17 -0.69 -0.52
C PHE A 33 -9.92 -1.85 0.17
N LYS A 34 -9.30 -3.03 0.09
CA LYS A 34 -9.66 -4.20 0.87
C LYS A 34 -8.40 -5.03 1.13
N ILE A 35 -8.33 -5.69 2.28
CA ILE A 35 -7.24 -6.62 2.60
C ILE A 35 -7.77 -8.04 2.78
N THR A 36 -6.93 -9.04 2.52
CA THR A 36 -7.23 -10.42 2.89
C THR A 36 -7.10 -10.62 4.39
N LYS A 37 -7.60 -11.76 4.89
CA LYS A 37 -7.13 -12.27 6.18
C LYS A 37 -5.60 -12.52 6.05
N PRO A 38 -4.80 -12.17 7.08
CA PRO A 38 -3.38 -12.48 7.06
C PRO A 38 -3.13 -13.98 6.95
N PHE A 39 -2.08 -14.34 6.22
CA PHE A 39 -1.57 -15.71 6.11
C PHE A 39 -0.06 -15.73 6.33
N TYR A 40 0.50 -16.93 6.47
CA TYR A 40 1.90 -17.12 6.85
C TYR A 40 2.56 -18.10 5.89
N GLU A 41 3.83 -17.86 5.59
CA GLU A 41 4.70 -18.83 4.89
C GLU A 41 5.17 -19.92 5.86
N ASP A 42 5.83 -20.97 5.34
CA ASP A 42 6.10 -22.22 6.06
C ASP A 42 6.88 -22.05 7.38
N ASN A 43 7.64 -20.96 7.55
CA ASN A 43 8.39 -20.66 8.78
C ASN A 43 7.60 -19.82 9.81
N PHE A 44 6.38 -19.37 9.49
CA PHE A 44 5.52 -18.51 10.31
C PHE A 44 6.11 -17.16 10.78
N GLU A 45 7.30 -16.79 10.31
CA GLU A 45 7.99 -15.56 10.75
C GLU A 45 7.44 -14.32 10.05
N ILE A 46 7.04 -14.45 8.79
CA ILE A 46 6.53 -13.36 7.95
C ILE A 46 5.01 -13.49 7.86
N MET A 47 4.32 -12.41 8.22
CA MET A 47 2.88 -12.26 8.00
C MET A 47 2.64 -11.63 6.62
N SER A 48 1.92 -12.33 5.76
CA SER A 48 1.59 -11.87 4.41
C SER A 48 0.14 -11.37 4.34
N ILE A 49 -0.06 -10.21 3.70
CA ILE A 49 -1.37 -9.60 3.47
C ILE A 49 -1.45 -9.17 2.01
N MET A 50 -2.53 -9.58 1.32
CA MET A 50 -2.82 -9.07 -0.02
C MET A 50 -3.69 -7.81 0.07
N VAL A 51 -3.21 -6.74 -0.55
CA VAL A 51 -3.94 -5.48 -0.73
C VAL A 51 -4.66 -5.52 -2.08
N MET A 52 -5.97 -5.35 -2.02
CA MET A 52 -6.89 -5.35 -3.16
C MET A 52 -7.51 -3.96 -3.32
N SER A 53 -7.93 -3.66 -4.55
CA SER A 53 -8.75 -2.48 -4.87
C SER A 53 -9.97 -2.90 -5.66
N ALA A 54 -11.15 -2.59 -5.15
CA ALA A 54 -12.43 -2.79 -5.83
C ALA A 54 -12.84 -1.52 -6.61
N SER A 55 -11.93 -1.02 -7.45
CA SER A 55 -12.14 0.15 -8.31
C SER A 55 -11.84 -0.19 -9.77
N ALA A 56 -12.43 0.57 -10.70
CA ALA A 56 -12.07 0.54 -12.11
C ALA A 56 -10.66 1.14 -12.37
N GLY A 57 -10.08 1.83 -11.39
CA GLY A 57 -8.78 2.48 -11.43
C GLY A 57 -8.78 3.79 -10.67
N VAL A 58 -7.66 4.51 -10.72
CA VAL A 58 -7.50 5.85 -10.15
C VAL A 58 -8.07 6.88 -11.11
N MET A 59 -8.94 7.74 -10.60
CA MET A 59 -9.63 8.79 -11.37
C MET A 59 -9.14 10.20 -10.97
N GLU A 60 -9.46 11.20 -11.79
CA GLU A 60 -9.13 12.60 -11.50
C GLU A 60 -9.64 13.03 -10.12
N GLY A 61 -8.76 13.51 -9.24
CA GLY A 61 -9.11 13.98 -7.90
C GLY A 61 -9.11 12.91 -6.81
N ASP A 62 -8.78 11.65 -7.12
CA ASP A 62 -8.58 10.61 -6.11
C ASP A 62 -7.36 10.94 -5.24
N ILE A 63 -7.48 10.66 -3.94
CA ILE A 63 -6.41 10.81 -2.96
C ILE A 63 -6.32 9.52 -2.14
N TYR A 64 -5.22 8.78 -2.30
CA TYR A 64 -4.96 7.54 -1.59
C TYR A 64 -3.92 7.76 -0.49
N LYS A 65 -4.19 7.23 0.70
CA LYS A 65 -3.26 7.25 1.84
C LYS A 65 -3.07 5.83 2.36
N ILE A 66 -1.86 5.30 2.19
CA ILE A 66 -1.47 3.98 2.67
C ILE A 66 -0.48 4.17 3.82
N ASN A 67 -0.88 3.77 5.01
CA ASN A 67 -0.07 3.85 6.22
C ASN A 67 0.21 2.43 6.73
N VAL A 68 1.48 2.12 6.97
CA VAL A 68 1.89 0.81 7.49
C VAL A 68 2.81 1.03 8.67
N GLU A 69 2.46 0.48 9.83
CA GLU A 69 3.21 0.59 11.08
C GLU A 69 3.62 -0.79 11.56
N LEU A 70 4.92 -1.06 11.56
CA LEU A 70 5.49 -2.31 12.02
C LEU A 70 6.09 -2.09 13.41
N GLY A 71 5.50 -2.72 14.42
CA GLY A 71 6.08 -2.82 15.76
C GLY A 71 7.40 -3.60 15.76
N MET A 72 8.11 -3.55 16.89
CA MET A 72 9.42 -4.18 17.06
C MET A 72 9.42 -5.63 16.58
N GLU A 73 10.47 -6.00 15.84
CA GLU A 73 10.71 -7.36 15.32
C GLU A 73 9.59 -7.93 14.42
N SER A 74 8.57 -7.14 14.08
CA SER A 74 7.49 -7.61 13.20
C SER A 74 7.96 -7.65 11.74
N LYS A 75 7.60 -8.72 11.05
CA LYS A 75 7.95 -8.97 9.64
C LYS A 75 6.68 -9.12 8.82
N VAL A 76 6.48 -8.23 7.85
CA VAL A 76 5.27 -8.14 7.05
C VAL A 76 5.61 -8.13 5.56
N ARG A 77 4.90 -8.95 4.78
CA ARG A 77 4.87 -8.87 3.32
C ARG A 77 3.52 -8.34 2.87
N LEU A 78 3.54 -7.25 2.11
CA LEU A 78 2.38 -6.61 1.51
C LEU A 78 2.45 -6.72 -0.01
N GLU A 79 1.53 -7.48 -0.57
CA GLU A 79 1.44 -7.70 -2.02
C GLU A 79 0.17 -7.10 -2.60
N GLY A 80 0.27 -6.54 -3.80
CA GLY A 80 -0.93 -6.16 -4.55
C GLY A 80 -1.58 -7.38 -5.23
N GLN A 81 -2.91 -7.43 -5.26
CA GLN A 81 -3.62 -8.39 -6.14
C GLN A 81 -4.04 -7.75 -7.48
N SER A 82 -4.28 -6.43 -7.51
CA SER A 82 -4.83 -5.73 -8.67
C SER A 82 -3.83 -4.72 -9.25
N TYR A 83 -3.69 -4.69 -10.57
CA TYR A 83 -2.98 -3.62 -11.29
C TYR A 83 -3.61 -2.25 -11.02
N GLN A 84 -2.78 -1.23 -10.86
CA GLN A 84 -3.25 0.14 -10.62
C GLN A 84 -3.35 0.90 -11.93
N LYS A 85 -4.54 0.92 -12.52
CA LYS A 85 -4.81 1.68 -13.75
C LYS A 85 -5.03 3.15 -13.40
N ILE A 86 -4.28 4.06 -14.02
CA ILE A 86 -4.48 5.50 -13.86
C ILE A 86 -5.21 6.02 -15.09
N HIS A 87 -6.45 6.44 -14.91
CA HIS A 87 -7.28 6.93 -16.01
C HIS A 87 -6.90 8.34 -16.44
N ARG A 88 -7.36 8.71 -17.63
CA ARG A 88 -7.22 10.05 -18.20
C ARG A 88 -7.76 11.12 -17.26
N MET A 89 -7.04 12.23 -17.13
CA MET A 89 -7.41 13.38 -16.31
C MET A 89 -7.42 14.64 -17.19
N LYS A 90 -8.50 15.42 -17.15
CA LYS A 90 -8.68 16.55 -18.06
C LYS A 90 -7.91 17.78 -17.59
N ASN A 91 -8.04 18.10 -16.31
CA ASN A 91 -7.47 19.33 -15.73
C ASN A 91 -6.80 19.08 -14.36
N GLY A 92 -7.22 18.03 -13.66
CA GLY A 92 -6.75 17.69 -12.33
C GLY A 92 -5.62 16.67 -12.33
N HIS A 93 -5.43 16.07 -11.17
CA HIS A 93 -4.49 15.00 -10.93
C HIS A 93 -5.04 14.09 -9.84
N ALA A 94 -4.41 12.93 -9.64
CA ALA A 94 -4.63 12.09 -8.46
C ALA A 94 -3.35 12.01 -7.63
N LEU A 95 -3.52 11.72 -6.34
CA LEU A 95 -2.45 11.70 -5.34
C LEU A 95 -2.42 10.36 -4.62
N GLN A 96 -1.23 9.85 -4.37
CA GLN A 96 -1.01 8.74 -3.46
C GLN A 96 0.11 9.08 -2.47
N TYR A 97 -0.14 8.78 -1.20
CA TYR A 97 0.82 8.93 -0.12
C TYR A 97 1.00 7.58 0.57
N ASN A 98 2.21 7.06 0.53
CA ASN A 98 2.61 5.85 1.24
C ASN A 98 3.51 6.27 2.40
N ARG A 99 3.12 5.95 3.65
CA ARG A 99 3.91 6.24 4.85
C ARG A 99 4.13 4.96 5.64
N PHE A 100 5.39 4.60 5.80
CA PHE A 100 5.79 3.39 6.48
C PHE A 100 6.63 3.75 7.72
N SER A 101 6.29 3.15 8.86
CA SER A 101 7.02 3.29 10.12
C SER A 101 7.48 1.92 10.57
N LEU A 102 8.79 1.72 10.63
CA LEU A 102 9.45 0.45 10.93
C LEU A 102 10.22 0.58 12.24
N GLU A 103 9.72 -0.08 13.28
CA GLU A 103 10.41 -0.14 14.58
C GLU A 103 11.62 -1.09 14.54
N LYS A 104 12.41 -1.11 15.62
CA LYS A 104 13.67 -1.86 15.71
C LYS A 104 13.51 -3.32 15.26
N GLY A 105 14.39 -3.76 14.37
CA GLY A 105 14.42 -5.15 13.88
C GLY A 105 13.23 -5.57 13.01
N SER A 106 12.33 -4.65 12.66
CA SER A 106 11.18 -4.96 11.80
C SER A 106 11.56 -5.10 10.33
N LEU A 107 10.75 -5.82 9.55
CA LEU A 107 10.95 -6.00 8.11
C LEU A 107 9.64 -5.73 7.37
N LEU A 108 9.66 -4.79 6.43
CA LEU A 108 8.58 -4.59 5.46
C LEU A 108 9.06 -5.03 4.08
N ASP A 109 8.34 -5.97 3.48
CA ASP A 109 8.42 -6.29 2.05
C ASP A 109 7.18 -5.75 1.35
N TYR A 110 7.34 -4.67 0.58
CA TYR A 110 6.26 -3.98 -0.12
C TYR A 110 6.45 -4.05 -1.63
N SER A 111 5.63 -4.88 -2.27
CA SER A 111 5.61 -5.08 -3.72
C SER A 111 4.18 -4.93 -4.26
N PRO A 112 3.73 -3.69 -4.53
CA PRO A 112 2.47 -3.45 -5.22
C PRO A 112 2.52 -4.00 -6.65
N ARG A 113 1.34 -4.31 -7.20
CA ARG A 113 1.23 -4.66 -8.62
C ARG A 113 1.59 -3.46 -9.50
N PRO A 114 1.97 -3.70 -10.76
CA PRO A 114 2.35 -2.63 -11.67
C PRO A 114 1.28 -1.54 -11.81
N THR A 115 1.76 -0.29 -11.90
CA THR A 115 0.96 0.89 -12.22
C THR A 115 0.95 1.11 -13.73
N ILE A 116 -0.25 1.31 -14.28
CA ILE A 116 -0.49 1.43 -15.72
C ILE A 116 -1.12 2.80 -16.00
N PRO A 117 -0.31 3.81 -16.37
CA PRO A 117 -0.82 5.12 -16.76
C PRO A 117 -1.45 5.08 -18.16
N PHE A 118 -2.72 5.48 -18.27
CA PHE A 118 -3.36 5.70 -19.57
C PHE A 118 -3.00 7.08 -20.14
N LYS A 119 -3.28 7.26 -21.44
CA LYS A 119 -3.06 8.52 -22.14
C LYS A 119 -3.69 9.69 -21.39
N ASP A 120 -2.93 10.77 -21.28
CA ASP A 120 -3.31 12.01 -20.58
C ASP A 120 -3.66 11.79 -19.08
N SER A 121 -3.06 10.79 -18.43
CA SER A 121 -3.16 10.64 -16.97
C SER A 121 -2.17 11.57 -16.23
N ARG A 122 -2.53 11.97 -15.01
CA ARG A 122 -1.68 12.83 -14.17
C ARG A 122 -1.71 12.36 -12.72
N PHE A 123 -0.72 11.55 -12.33
CA PHE A 123 -0.68 10.93 -11.01
C PHE A 123 0.63 11.22 -10.29
N TYR A 124 0.54 11.53 -9.00
CA TYR A 124 1.69 11.76 -8.15
C TYR A 124 1.64 10.78 -6.98
N SER A 125 2.70 9.96 -6.83
CA SER A 125 2.88 9.06 -5.69
C SER A 125 4.07 9.53 -4.87
N THR A 126 3.94 9.57 -3.55
CA THR A 126 5.02 9.89 -2.62
C THR A 126 5.12 8.78 -1.58
N THR A 127 6.30 8.16 -1.48
CA THR A 127 6.59 7.12 -0.49
C THR A 127 7.61 7.64 0.52
N GLU A 128 7.27 7.57 1.80
CA GLU A 128 8.14 7.89 2.94
C GLU A 128 8.26 6.65 3.82
N CYS A 129 9.48 6.20 4.11
CA CYS A 129 9.75 5.11 5.03
C CYS A 129 10.65 5.60 6.17
N ARG A 130 10.17 5.51 7.40
CA ARG A 130 10.91 5.83 8.62
C ARG A 130 11.38 4.53 9.26
N MET A 131 12.68 4.42 9.45
CA MET A 131 13.35 3.17 9.78
C MET A 131 14.15 3.34 11.06
N ALA A 132 13.87 2.50 12.06
CA ALA A 132 14.68 2.37 13.25
C ALA A 132 15.90 1.45 13.00
N GLU A 133 16.82 1.40 13.97
CA GLU A 133 18.02 0.56 13.90
C GLU A 133 17.68 -0.91 13.61
N GLY A 134 18.43 -1.53 12.71
CA GLY A 134 18.27 -2.95 12.36
C GLY A 134 16.97 -3.29 11.62
N SER A 135 16.13 -2.30 11.28
CA SER A 135 14.97 -2.54 10.41
C SER A 135 15.39 -2.74 8.94
N ALA A 136 14.54 -3.42 8.17
CA ALA A 136 14.74 -3.69 6.75
C ALA A 136 13.50 -3.30 5.94
N PHE A 137 13.72 -2.67 4.79
CA PHE A 137 12.66 -2.29 3.85
C PHE A 137 13.00 -2.78 2.45
N LEU A 138 12.22 -3.75 1.97
CA LEU A 138 12.27 -4.24 0.61
C LEU A 138 11.14 -3.55 -0.16
N TYR A 139 11.49 -2.82 -1.20
CA TYR A 139 10.56 -2.00 -1.97
C TYR A 139 10.74 -2.22 -3.46
N SER A 140 9.64 -2.41 -4.16
CA SER A 140 9.63 -2.44 -5.62
C SER A 140 8.40 -1.73 -6.16
N GLU A 141 8.57 -0.91 -7.20
CA GLU A 141 7.47 -0.38 -7.99
C GLU A 141 7.74 -0.64 -9.47
N VAL A 142 6.69 -1.00 -10.19
CA VAL A 142 6.75 -1.26 -11.63
C VAL A 142 5.80 -0.32 -12.33
N LEU A 143 6.30 0.38 -13.34
CA LEU A 143 5.50 1.16 -14.29
C LEU A 143 5.40 0.38 -15.60
N ALA A 144 4.19 0.18 -16.09
CA ALA A 144 3.93 -0.55 -17.32
C ALA A 144 3.12 0.31 -18.30
N GLY A 145 3.55 0.33 -19.56
CA GLY A 145 2.80 0.96 -20.65
C GLY A 145 1.75 0.03 -21.25
N VAL A 146 0.78 0.62 -21.93
CA VAL A 146 -0.09 -0.07 -22.89
C VAL A 146 0.17 0.56 -24.25
N GLU A 147 0.49 -0.27 -25.24
CA GLU A 147 0.56 0.14 -26.66
C GLU A 147 -0.84 0.45 -27.22
#